data_AF-A0A6A3JZT4-F1
#
_entry.id   AF-A0A6A3JZT4-F1
#
_cell.length_a   1.000
_cell.length_b   1.000
_cell.length_c   1.000
_cell.angle_alpha   90.00
_cell.angle_beta   90.00
_cell.angle_gamma   90.00
#
_symmetry.space_group_name_H-M   'P 1'
#
loop_
_entity.id
_entity.type
_entity.pdbx_description
1 polymer ?
#
loop_
_entity_poly.entity_id
_entity_poly.type
_entity_poly.pdbx_seq_one_letter_code
_entity_poly.pdbx_strand_id
1 'polypeptide(L)'
;MVRVTPVTVIVTDNAPAHSQVEDLVRQFLTEDGIMNGNRLALLRLGPYSPMLNPIEDCWNVLKSKMRRFMATKKQELLVRGEYDTYTAHRLAIMKEAVAQAVPPITRRLV
;
A
#
# COMPACT_ATOMS: atom_id res chain seq x y z
N MET A 1 27.00 -23.24 11.84
CA MET A 1 26.38 -21.98 11.41
C MET A 1 24.92 -22.26 11.10
N VAL A 2 24.00 -21.94 12.02
CA VAL A 2 22.56 -22.20 11.83
C VAL A 2 22.04 -21.22 10.77
N ARG A 3 21.58 -21.74 9.63
CA ARG A 3 20.87 -20.92 8.64
C ARG A 3 19.51 -20.57 9.23
N VAL A 4 19.35 -19.35 9.74
CA VAL A 4 18.02 -18.81 10.04
C VAL A 4 17.37 -18.49 8.70
N THR A 5 16.41 -19.32 8.31
CA THR A 5 15.63 -19.06 7.10
C THR A 5 14.57 -18.01 7.42
N PRO A 6 14.43 -16.91 6.64
CA PRO A 6 13.51 -15.83 6.98
C PRO A 6 12.04 -16.29 6.96
N VAL A 7 11.25 -15.81 7.91
CA VAL A 7 9.79 -16.00 7.95
C VAL A 7 9.14 -14.76 7.34
N THR A 8 8.16 -14.95 6.46
CA THR A 8 7.33 -13.86 5.94
C THR A 8 6.19 -13.61 6.92
N VAL A 9 5.97 -12.36 7.29
CA VAL A 9 4.86 -11.96 8.16
C VAL A 9 3.91 -11.07 7.37
N ILE A 10 2.64 -11.46 7.32
CA ILE A 10 1.55 -10.63 6.79
C ILE A 10 0.96 -9.88 7.98
N VAL A 11 1.00 -8.55 7.94
CA VAL A 11 0.42 -7.68 8.98
C VAL A 11 -0.88 -7.10 8.44
N THR A 12 -1.96 -7.22 9.21
CA THR A 12 -3.28 -6.72 8.83
C THR A 12 -3.98 -6.06 10.00
N ASP A 13 -4.78 -5.03 9.74
CA ASP A 13 -5.68 -4.48 10.74
C ASP A 13 -6.90 -5.40 10.96
N ASN A 14 -7.77 -5.03 11.90
CA ASN A 14 -8.97 -5.79 12.22
C ASN A 14 -10.24 -5.29 11.50
N ALA A 15 -10.11 -4.65 10.33
CA ALA A 15 -11.28 -4.20 9.57
C ALA A 15 -12.19 -5.39 9.19
N PRO A 16 -13.52 -5.23 9.12
CA PRO A 16 -14.45 -6.31 8.74
C PRO A 16 -14.14 -6.95 7.38
N ALA A 17 -13.54 -6.18 6.46
CA ALA A 17 -13.08 -6.67 5.16
C ALA A 17 -11.98 -7.76 5.28
N HIS A 18 -11.28 -7.83 6.40
CA HIS A 18 -10.23 -8.82 6.70
C HIS A 18 -10.74 -9.97 7.59
N SER A 19 -12.05 -10.22 7.62
CA SER A 19 -12.66 -11.30 8.42
C SER A 19 -12.26 -12.71 7.96
N GLN A 20 -11.85 -12.87 6.71
CA GLN A 20 -11.49 -14.17 6.10
C GLN A 20 -10.00 -14.28 5.77
N VAL A 21 -9.16 -13.34 6.24
CA VAL A 21 -7.75 -13.26 5.81
C VAL A 21 -6.96 -14.53 6.15
N GLU A 22 -7.26 -15.19 7.26
CA GLU A 22 -6.66 -16.47 7.66
C GLU A 22 -6.91 -17.56 6.60
N ASP A 23 -8.17 -17.74 6.19
CA ASP A 23 -8.58 -18.76 5.22
C ASP A 23 -8.00 -18.45 3.83
N LEU A 24 -8.05 -17.17 3.42
CA LEU A 24 -7.49 -16.73 2.14
C LEU A 24 -5.96 -16.92 2.09
N VAL A 25 -5.25 -16.63 3.18
CA VAL A 25 -3.80 -16.85 3.27
C VAL A 25 -3.47 -18.33 3.17
N ARG A 26 -4.24 -19.19 3.83
CA ARG A 26 -4.06 -20.65 3.73
C ARG A 26 -4.28 -21.14 2.30
N GLN A 27 -5.42 -20.78 1.71
CA GLN A 27 -5.80 -21.22 0.36
C GLN A 27 -4.81 -20.71 -0.69
N PHE A 28 -4.67 -19.38 -0.80
CA PHE A 28 -3.97 -18.76 -1.91
C PHE A 28 -2.46 -18.68 -1.74
N LEU A 29 -1.94 -18.69 -0.51
CA LEU A 29 -0.48 -18.60 -0.29
C LEU A 29 0.14 -19.93 0.08
N THR A 30 -0.57 -20.82 0.78
CA THR A 30 0.02 -22.10 1.23
C THR A 30 -0.39 -23.26 0.33
N GLU A 31 -1.69 -23.48 0.13
CA GLU A 31 -2.21 -24.62 -0.64
C GLU A 31 -1.87 -24.52 -2.13
N ASP A 32 -1.93 -23.32 -2.70
CA ASP A 32 -1.46 -23.02 -4.06
C ASP A 32 0.08 -23.08 -4.19
N GLY A 33 0.81 -23.35 -3.11
CA GLY A 33 2.26 -23.57 -3.11
C GLY A 33 3.11 -22.31 -3.30
N ILE A 34 2.51 -21.11 -3.25
CA ILE A 34 3.21 -19.82 -3.40
C ILE A 34 4.23 -19.60 -2.28
N MET A 35 3.87 -19.99 -1.05
CA MET A 35 4.69 -19.86 0.14
C MET A 35 4.67 -21.17 0.94
N ASN A 36 5.79 -21.48 1.59
CA ASN A 36 5.83 -22.55 2.56
C ASN A 36 5.09 -22.11 3.83
N GLY A 37 3.99 -22.79 4.19
CA GLY A 37 3.18 -22.47 5.36
C GLY A 37 3.96 -22.45 6.69
N ASN A 38 5.03 -23.26 6.82
CA ASN A 38 5.90 -23.24 8.00
C ASN A 38 6.81 -22.00 8.06
N ARG A 39 6.76 -21.15 7.04
CA ARG A 39 7.56 -19.92 6.90
C ARG A 39 6.68 -18.69 6.66
N LEU A 40 5.39 -18.80 6.95
CA LEU A 40 4.41 -17.74 6.84
C LEU A 40 3.72 -17.54 8.19
N ALA A 41 3.65 -16.30 8.64
CA ALA A 41 2.90 -15.92 9.83
C ALA A 41 1.93 -14.80 9.48
N LEU A 42 0.75 -14.82 10.10
CA LEU A 42 -0.23 -13.75 10.03
C LEU A 42 -0.30 -13.05 11.38
N LEU A 43 -0.18 -11.73 11.37
CA LEU A 43 -0.29 -10.87 12.54
C LEU A 43 -1.49 -9.92 12.37
N ARG A 44 -2.55 -10.18 13.14
CA ARG A 44 -3.67 -9.24 13.27
C ARG A 44 -3.33 -8.18 14.31
N LEU A 45 -3.46 -6.91 13.94
CA LEU A 45 -3.31 -5.80 14.86
C LEU A 45 -4.58 -5.64 15.71
N GLY A 46 -4.38 -5.18 16.94
CA GLY A 46 -5.49 -4.77 17.80
C GLY A 46 -6.25 -3.58 17.23
N PRO A 47 -7.52 -3.35 17.65
CA PRO A 47 -8.27 -2.16 17.27
C PRO A 47 -7.48 -0.87 17.53
N TYR A 48 -7.66 0.13 16.68
CA TYR A 48 -7.09 1.47 16.83
C TYR A 48 -5.55 1.50 17.02
N SER A 49 -4.84 0.56 16.38
CA SER A 49 -3.36 0.48 16.44
C SER A 49 -2.66 0.86 15.13
N PRO A 50 -2.99 2.00 14.47
CA PRO A 50 -2.39 2.36 13.17
C PRO A 50 -0.88 2.62 13.28
N MET A 51 -0.39 3.05 14.45
CA MET A 51 1.04 3.24 14.69
C MET A 51 1.84 1.93 14.62
N LEU A 52 1.18 0.77 14.69
CA LEU A 52 1.78 -0.56 14.55
C LEU A 52 1.60 -1.14 13.14
N ASN A 53 0.93 -0.42 12.23
CA ASN A 53 0.71 -0.86 10.86
C ASN A 53 1.70 -0.19 9.89
N PRO A 54 2.72 -0.91 9.39
CA PRO A 54 3.77 -0.30 8.56
C PRO A 54 3.26 0.32 7.25
N ILE A 55 2.08 -0.09 6.75
CA ILE A 55 1.49 0.53 5.56
C ILE A 55 1.15 2.01 5.78
N GLU A 56 0.92 2.44 7.02
CA GLU A 56 0.59 3.83 7.35
C GLU A 56 1.75 4.77 7.02
N ASP A 57 3.00 4.36 7.26
CA ASP A 57 4.18 5.14 6.91
C ASP A 57 4.34 5.24 5.38
N CYS A 58 4.04 4.16 4.66
CA CYS A 58 3.99 4.17 3.19
C CYS A 58 2.94 5.18 2.69
N TRP A 59 1.74 5.17 3.27
CA TRP A 59 0.69 6.13 2.94
C TRP A 59 1.08 7.57 3.28
N ASN A 60 1.76 7.81 4.40
CA ASN A 60 2.22 9.14 4.78
C ASN A 60 3.22 9.70 3.77
N VAL A 61 4.19 8.88 3.34
CA VAL A 61 5.12 9.26 2.28
C VAL A 61 4.38 9.53 0.98
N LEU A 62 3.50 8.62 0.53
CA LEU A 62 2.74 8.80 -0.71
C LEU A 62 1.92 10.10 -0.69
N LYS A 63 1.10 10.29 0.34
CA LYS A 63 0.24 11.47 0.50
C LYS A 63 1.06 12.76 0.52
N SER A 64 2.18 12.79 1.25
CA SER A 64 3.01 14.00 1.35
C SER A 64 3.62 14.39 0.00
N LYS A 65 4.13 13.42 -0.76
CA LYS A 65 4.72 13.63 -2.08
C LYS A 65 3.68 14.02 -3.12
N MET A 66 2.54 13.33 -3.14
CA MET A 66 1.41 13.69 -4.01
C MET A 66 0.91 15.10 -3.73
N ARG A 67 0.74 15.50 -2.46
CA ARG A 67 0.31 16.86 -2.10
C ARG A 67 1.30 17.91 -2.61
N ARG A 68 2.60 17.67 -2.45
CA ARG A 68 3.65 18.56 -2.98
C ARG A 68 3.58 18.68 -4.51
N PHE A 69 3.41 17.56 -5.21
CA PHE A 69 3.29 17.57 -6.67
C PHE A 69 2.01 18.28 -7.13
N MET A 70 0.85 17.95 -6.55
CA MET A 70 -0.41 18.60 -6.91
C MET A 70 -0.41 20.11 -6.65
N ALA A 71 0.35 20.58 -5.66
CA ALA A 71 0.51 22.01 -5.41
C ALA A 71 1.22 22.73 -6.58
N THR A 72 2.16 22.08 -7.29
CA THR A 72 2.80 22.66 -8.49
C THR A 72 1.85 22.64 -9.69
N LYS A 73 0.90 21.70 -9.71
CA LYS A 73 -0.11 21.51 -10.76
C LYS A 73 -1.45 22.22 -10.49
N LYS A 74 -1.50 23.14 -9.51
CA LYS A 74 -2.76 23.74 -9.03
C LYS A 74 -3.60 24.38 -10.15
N GLN A 75 -2.98 25.09 -11.09
CA GLN A 75 -3.70 25.72 -12.20
C GLN A 75 -4.18 24.69 -13.23
N GLU A 76 -3.36 23.68 -13.52
CA GLU A 76 -3.70 22.59 -14.44
C GLU A 76 -4.92 21.80 -13.95
N LEU A 77 -5.07 21.62 -12.63
CA LEU A 77 -6.24 20.96 -12.02
C LEU A 77 -7.57 21.74 -12.20
N LEU A 78 -7.50 23.03 -12.50
CA LEU A 78 -8.67 23.91 -12.68
C LEU A 78 -9.10 24.04 -14.14
N VAL A 79 -8.35 23.45 -15.08
CA VAL A 79 -8.69 23.47 -16.51
C VAL A 79 -8.96 22.06 -16.99
N ARG A 80 -9.70 21.96 -18.09
CA ARG A 80 -9.96 20.69 -18.77
C ARG A 80 -8.74 20.22 -19.58
N GLY A 81 -7.91 21.18 -20.03
CA GLY A 81 -6.83 20.93 -21.00
C GLY A 81 -7.35 20.25 -22.27
N GLU A 82 -6.60 19.26 -22.75
CA GLU A 82 -6.90 18.50 -23.98
C GLU A 82 -7.88 17.33 -23.78
N TYR A 83 -8.36 17.10 -22.55
CA TYR A 83 -9.23 15.97 -22.25
C TYR A 83 -10.71 16.28 -22.45
N ASP A 84 -11.54 15.25 -22.55
CA ASP A 84 -13.00 15.40 -22.70
C ASP A 84 -13.66 15.96 -21.44
N THR A 85 -13.11 15.65 -20.26
CA THR A 85 -13.67 16.06 -18.96
C THR A 85 -12.59 16.51 -17.99
N TYR A 86 -12.96 17.38 -17.05
CA TYR A 86 -12.10 17.76 -15.92
C TYR A 86 -11.65 16.55 -15.11
N THR A 87 -12.53 15.56 -14.93
CA THR A 87 -12.22 14.32 -14.21
C THR A 87 -11.10 13.54 -14.89
N ALA A 88 -11.13 13.42 -16.22
CA ALA A 88 -10.08 12.75 -16.98
C ALA A 88 -8.73 13.46 -16.86
N HIS A 89 -8.71 14.79 -17.02
CA HIS A 89 -7.49 15.59 -16.84
C HIS A 89 -6.92 15.45 -15.42
N ARG A 90 -7.77 15.60 -14.39
CA ARG A 90 -7.37 15.46 -12.98
C ARG A 90 -6.86 14.06 -12.67
N LEU A 91 -7.47 13.02 -13.23
CA LEU A 91 -7.01 11.65 -13.08
C LEU A 91 -5.61 11.45 -13.70
N ALA A 92 -5.35 12.04 -14.87
CA ALA A 92 -4.03 12.00 -15.49
C ALA A 92 -2.97 12.65 -14.59
N ILE A 93 -3.24 13.85 -14.05
CA ILE A 93 -2.36 14.52 -13.08
C ILE A 93 -2.15 13.66 -11.83
N MET A 94 -3.20 13.04 -11.29
CA MET A 94 -3.09 12.17 -10.11
C MET A 94 -2.25 10.92 -10.40
N LYS A 95 -2.37 10.31 -11.58
CA LYS A 95 -1.51 9.18 -11.99
C LYS A 95 -0.04 9.59 -12.06
N GLU A 96 0.26 10.76 -12.61
CA GLU A 96 1.62 11.30 -12.61
C GLU A 96 2.11 11.56 -11.18
N ALA A 97 1.26 12.13 -10.32
CA ALA A 97 1.58 12.36 -8.92
C ALA A 97 1.96 11.07 -8.18
N VAL A 98 1.21 9.98 -8.41
CA VAL A 98 1.51 8.65 -7.85
C VAL A 98 2.84 8.13 -8.38
N ALA A 99 3.07 8.22 -9.69
CA ALA A 99 4.32 7.76 -10.31
C ALA A 99 5.56 8.45 -9.70
N GLN A 100 5.45 9.74 -9.34
CA GLN A 100 6.51 10.47 -8.65
C GLN A 100 6.59 10.20 -7.14
N ALA A 101 5.48 9.76 -6.52
CA ALA A 101 5.38 9.56 -5.08
C ALA A 101 5.74 8.14 -4.61
N VAL A 102 5.70 7.14 -5.50
CA VAL A 102 6.03 5.73 -5.20
C VAL A 102 7.53 5.46 -5.00
N PRO A 103 8.49 6.00 -5.79
CA PRO A 103 9.90 5.63 -5.68
C PRO A 103 10.53 5.76 -4.27
N PRO A 104 10.15 6.73 -3.42
CA PRO A 104 10.63 6.81 -2.04
C PRO A 104 10.09 5.73 -1.09
N ILE A 105 9.03 4.99 -1.47
CA ILE A 105 8.46 3.91 -0.67
C ILE A 105 9.36 2.69 -0.81
N THR A 106 10.10 2.38 0.24
CA THR A 106 11.10 1.29 0.25
C THR A 106 10.95 0.43 1.48
N ARG A 107 11.72 -0.68 1.54
CA ARG A 107 11.81 -1.57 2.71
C ARG A 107 12.25 -0.90 4.01
N ARG A 108 12.64 0.37 3.99
CA ARG A 108 12.97 1.12 5.23
C ARG A 108 11.73 1.64 5.95
N LEU A 109 10.57 1.61 5.30
CA LEU A 109 9.29 2.02 5.86
C LEU A 109 8.49 0.83 6.44
N VAL A 110 8.98 -0.39 6.28
CA VAL A 110 8.29 -1.64 6.65
C VAL A 110 9.19 -2.61 7.37
#